data_AF-A0A929K2N6-F1
#
_entry.id   AF-A0A929K2N6-F1
#
_cell.length_a   1.000
_cell.length_b   1.000
_cell.length_c   1.000
_cell.angle_alpha   90.00
_cell.angle_beta   90.00
_cell.angle_gamma   90.00
#
_symmetry.space_group_name_H-M   'P 1'
#
loop_
_entity.id
_entity.type
_entity.pdbx_description
1 polymer ?
#
loop_
_entity_poly.entity_id
_entity_poly.type
_entity_poly.pdbx_seq_one_letter_code
_entity_poly.pdbx_strand_id
1 'polypeptide(L)'
;MVTSPPYWGLRDYGNKPQIWDGDRNCEHDFNEYNSKLLHENRQNLNGGTLGNSGYRKNLHGFGNAKAGFCHKCGAWKGNFGLEPTVDLYIKHLCDIFDEAKEVLRDDGTCWVNIGDT
;
A
#
# COMPACT_ATOMS: atom_id res chain seq x y z
N MET A 1 -7.33 -18.63 11.33
CA MET A 1 -7.00 -17.18 11.27
C MET A 1 -8.16 -16.45 10.60
N VAL A 2 -8.52 -15.25 11.09
CA VAL A 2 -9.48 -14.35 10.44
C VAL A 2 -8.86 -12.97 10.40
N THR A 3 -8.82 -12.31 9.24
CA THR A 3 -8.21 -10.99 9.10
C THR A 3 -8.89 -10.12 8.03
N SER A 4 -8.81 -8.81 8.20
CA SER A 4 -9.24 -7.79 7.24
C SER A 4 -8.05 -6.87 6.93
N PRO A 5 -7.20 -7.24 5.96
CA PRO A 5 -6.06 -6.42 5.57
C PRO A 5 -6.54 -5.03 5.09
N PRO A 6 -5.66 -4.01 5.12
CA PRO A 6 -5.96 -2.69 4.57
C PRO A 6 -6.52 -2.80 3.15
N TYR A 7 -7.66 -2.16 2.90
CA TYR A 7 -8.19 -2.01 1.54
C TYR A 7 -7.27 -1.09 0.74
N TRP A 8 -6.96 -1.49 -0.48
CA TRP A 8 -6.02 -0.76 -1.32
C TRP A 8 -6.45 0.69 -1.54
N GLY A 9 -5.61 1.61 -1.07
CA GLY A 9 -5.75 3.05 -1.24
C GLY A 9 -6.68 3.78 -0.27
N LEU A 10 -7.40 3.06 0.59
CA LEU A 10 -8.48 3.66 1.39
C LEU A 10 -8.07 4.08 2.80
N ARG A 11 -6.95 3.58 3.32
CA ARG A 11 -6.54 3.79 4.72
C ARG A 11 -5.04 4.01 4.82
N ASP A 12 -4.66 5.08 5.53
CA ASP A 12 -3.33 5.25 6.08
C ASP A 12 -3.44 5.15 7.61
N TYR A 13 -2.77 4.16 8.19
CA TYR A 13 -2.75 3.93 9.63
C TYR A 13 -1.69 4.79 10.35
N GLY A 14 -0.96 5.64 9.64
CA GLY A 14 0.09 6.49 10.23
C GLY A 14 1.32 5.71 10.69
N ASN A 15 1.46 4.46 10.21
CA ASN A 15 2.61 3.62 10.51
C ASN A 15 3.86 4.14 9.79
N LYS A 16 5.04 3.79 10.33
CA LYS A 16 6.31 4.06 9.65
C LYS A 16 6.39 3.22 8.37
N PRO A 17 6.79 3.80 7.22
CA PRO A 17 6.99 3.05 5.98
C PRO A 17 7.91 1.85 6.17
N GLN A 18 7.49 0.69 5.67
CA GLN A 18 8.23 -0.56 5.69
C GLN A 18 8.91 -0.78 4.34
N ILE A 19 10.00 -1.55 4.32
CA ILE A 19 10.67 -1.95 3.08
C ILE A 19 10.16 -3.34 2.70
N TRP A 20 9.70 -3.46 1.46
CA TRP A 20 9.18 -4.66 0.84
C TRP A 20 10.09 -5.02 -0.33
N ASP A 21 10.27 -6.32 -0.55
CA ASP A 21 11.07 -6.87 -1.64
C ASP A 21 12.55 -6.42 -1.66
N GLY A 22 13.21 -6.74 -2.77
CA GLY A 22 14.60 -6.39 -3.05
C GLY A 22 15.62 -7.19 -2.25
N ASP A 23 16.88 -6.79 -2.40
CA ASP A 23 18.00 -7.43 -1.73
C ASP A 23 18.16 -6.92 -0.29
N ARG A 24 18.19 -7.85 0.67
CA ARG A 24 18.39 -7.60 2.10
C ARG A 24 19.77 -7.00 2.41
N ASN A 25 20.75 -7.20 1.53
CA ASN A 25 22.10 -6.65 1.66
C ASN A 25 22.28 -5.32 0.93
N CYS A 26 21.23 -4.77 0.33
CA CYS A 26 21.30 -3.50 -0.38
C CYS A 26 21.36 -2.32 0.60
N GLU A 27 22.36 -1.46 0.44
CA GLU A 27 22.30 -0.10 0.99
C GLU A 27 21.30 0.73 0.18
N HIS A 28 20.04 0.64 0.56
CA HIS A 28 18.94 1.20 -0.22
C HIS A 28 19.07 2.71 -0.46
N ASP A 29 18.76 3.11 -1.69
CA ASP A 29 18.68 4.51 -2.13
C ASP A 29 17.30 4.75 -2.76
N PHE A 30 16.37 5.26 -1.95
CA PHE A 30 14.96 5.37 -2.31
C PHE A 30 14.63 6.68 -3.02
N ASN A 31 13.95 6.58 -4.15
CA ASN A 31 13.26 7.71 -4.77
C ASN A 31 11.93 7.99 -4.05
N GLU A 32 11.96 8.81 -3.00
CA GLU A 32 10.76 9.09 -2.21
C GLU A 32 9.81 10.08 -2.91
N TYR A 33 8.54 9.71 -2.98
CA TYR A 33 7.41 10.53 -3.42
C TYR A 33 6.32 10.55 -2.36
N ASN A 34 5.40 11.51 -2.46
CA ASN A 34 4.20 11.54 -1.62
C ASN A 34 3.24 10.43 -2.07
N SER A 35 2.99 9.43 -1.21
CA SER A 35 2.13 8.27 -1.54
C SER A 35 0.74 8.67 -2.06
N LYS A 36 0.20 9.79 -1.57
CA LYS A 36 -1.06 10.38 -2.01
C LYS A 36 -1.09 10.72 -3.51
N LEU A 37 0.02 11.18 -4.10
CA LEU A 37 0.09 11.59 -5.51
C LEU A 37 -0.05 10.41 -6.48
N LEU A 38 0.22 9.18 -6.03
CA LEU A 38 0.01 7.99 -6.85
C LEU A 38 -1.41 7.43 -6.71
N HIS A 39 -2.01 7.51 -5.52
CA HIS A 39 -3.39 7.03 -5.32
C HIS A 39 -4.45 7.95 -5.96
N GLU A 40 -4.26 9.28 -5.92
CA GLU A 40 -5.15 10.23 -6.63
C GLU A 40 -5.01 10.15 -8.17
N ASN A 41 -4.02 9.43 -8.69
CA ASN A 41 -3.78 9.28 -10.12
C ASN A 41 -4.65 8.19 -10.80
N ARG A 42 -5.80 7.84 -10.22
CA ARG A 42 -6.83 7.04 -10.91
C ARG A 42 -7.60 7.84 -11.97
N GLN A 43 -7.37 9.16 -12.11
CA GLN A 43 -8.06 10.02 -13.08
C GLN A 43 -7.21 11.17 -13.68
N ASN A 44 -5.95 10.93 -14.07
CA ASN A 44 -5.24 11.96 -14.85
C ASN A 44 -4.35 11.41 -15.97
N LEU A 45 -4.92 10.52 -16.77
CA LEU A 45 -4.77 10.58 -18.23
C LEU A 45 -6.00 11.32 -18.77
N ASN A 46 -5.84 12.64 -18.97
CA ASN A 46 -6.72 13.55 -19.70
C ASN A 46 -8.10 13.86 -19.11
N GLY A 47 -8.23 14.98 -18.39
CA GLY A 47 -9.52 15.65 -18.23
C GLY A 47 -9.60 16.57 -17.01
N GLY A 48 -9.19 17.84 -17.15
CA GLY A 48 -9.46 18.83 -16.13
C GLY A 48 -10.96 19.12 -16.02
N THR A 49 -11.52 19.15 -14.81
CA THR A 49 -12.22 20.32 -14.23
C THR A 49 -12.82 20.03 -12.84
N LEU A 50 -12.72 21.04 -11.97
CA LEU A 50 -13.70 21.43 -10.94
C LEU A 50 -13.90 20.53 -9.71
N GLY A 51 -12.98 20.69 -8.75
CA GLY A 51 -13.19 20.30 -7.36
C GLY A 51 -14.29 21.13 -6.70
N ASN A 52 -15.33 20.47 -6.20
CA ASN A 52 -16.34 21.08 -5.33
C ASN A 52 -15.74 21.23 -3.92
N SER A 53 -15.51 22.48 -3.50
CA SER A 53 -14.79 22.89 -2.28
C SER A 53 -15.37 22.30 -0.97
N GLY A 54 -16.62 21.84 -0.98
CA GLY A 54 -17.33 21.37 0.21
C GLY A 54 -16.89 20.00 0.76
N TYR A 55 -16.39 19.09 -0.09
CA TYR A 55 -16.04 17.72 0.33
C TYR A 55 -14.68 17.61 1.05
N ARG A 56 -13.92 18.72 1.16
CA ARG A 56 -12.64 18.75 1.89
C ARG A 56 -12.82 18.92 3.41
N LYS A 57 -14.03 19.12 3.93
CA LYS A 57 -14.26 19.43 5.35
C LYS A 57 -14.23 18.22 6.29
N ASN A 58 -14.42 17.00 5.78
CA ASN A 58 -14.38 15.77 6.58
C ASN A 58 -13.13 14.91 6.32
N LEU A 59 -12.15 15.44 5.59
CA LEU A 59 -10.87 14.78 5.41
C LEU A 59 -10.00 15.10 6.64
N HIS A 60 -10.28 14.44 7.76
CA HIS A 60 -9.39 14.43 8.92
C HIS A 60 -7.97 14.10 8.43
N GLY A 61 -7.02 15.02 8.64
CA GLY A 61 -5.71 15.03 7.97
C GLY A 61 -5.05 13.66 7.79
N PHE A 62 -5.04 13.19 6.55
CA PHE A 62 -4.31 12.00 6.12
C PHE A 62 -2.86 12.43 5.81
N GLY A 63 -1.90 11.81 6.50
CA GLY A 63 -0.54 12.33 6.71
C GLY A 63 0.37 12.40 5.48
N ASN A 64 1.57 12.95 5.70
CA ASN A 64 2.67 13.05 4.72
C ASN A 64 3.38 11.70 4.49
N ALA A 65 2.64 10.60 4.30
CA ALA A 65 3.25 9.28 4.13
C ALA A 65 4.10 9.26 2.86
N LYS A 66 5.42 9.12 3.02
CA LYS A 66 6.38 8.99 1.91
C LYS A 66 6.51 7.53 1.51
N ALA A 67 6.49 7.28 0.20
CA ALA A 67 6.75 5.97 -0.38
C ALA A 67 7.81 6.11 -1.48
N GLY A 68 8.49 5.04 -1.86
CA GLY A 68 9.55 5.13 -2.87
C GLY A 68 10.10 3.79 -3.30
N PHE A 69 10.72 3.74 -4.48
CA PHE A 69 11.45 2.57 -4.94
C PHE A 69 12.95 2.78 -4.80
N CYS A 70 13.66 1.73 -4.38
CA CYS A 70 15.11 1.71 -4.36
C CYS A 70 15.64 1.67 -5.79
N HIS A 71 16.47 2.64 -6.18
CA HIS A 71 17.09 2.67 -7.51
C HIS A 71 18.05 1.49 -7.77
N LYS A 72 18.59 0.89 -6.69
CA LYS A 72 19.61 -0.16 -6.78
C LYS A 72 19.02 -1.56 -6.88
N CYS A 73 17.96 -1.86 -6.13
CA CYS A 73 17.43 -3.22 -6.00
C CYS A 73 15.92 -3.36 -6.27
N GLY A 74 15.22 -2.25 -6.56
CA GLY A 74 13.79 -2.28 -6.83
C GLY A 74 12.89 -2.49 -5.61
N ALA A 75 13.45 -2.60 -4.40
CA ALA A 75 12.66 -2.67 -3.16
C ALA A 75 11.69 -1.49 -3.06
N TRP A 76 10.49 -1.74 -2.58
CA TRP A 76 9.50 -0.70 -2.35
C TRP A 76 9.45 -0.32 -0.87
N LYS A 77 9.51 0.97 -0.57
CA LYS A 77 9.33 1.52 0.77
C LYS A 77 7.96 2.18 0.85
N GLY A 78 7.10 1.73 1.76
CA GLY A 78 5.76 2.27 1.92
C GLY A 78 4.92 1.56 2.98
N ASN A 79 3.68 2.00 3.14
CA ASN A 79 2.71 1.40 4.05
C ASN A 79 1.82 0.41 3.27
N PHE A 80 1.62 -0.78 3.83
CA PHE A 80 0.76 -1.79 3.23
C PHE A 80 -0.66 -1.26 3.00
N GLY A 81 -1.19 -1.47 1.79
CA GLY A 81 -2.44 -0.88 1.31
C GLY A 81 -2.27 0.48 0.63
N LEU A 82 -1.07 1.09 0.62
CA LEU A 82 -0.77 2.33 -0.12
C LEU A 82 0.21 2.09 -1.28
N GLU A 83 0.25 0.87 -1.81
CA GLU A 83 1.06 0.51 -2.97
C GLU A 83 0.66 1.34 -4.19
N PRO A 84 1.62 1.66 -5.07
CA PRO A 84 1.38 2.44 -6.27
C PRO A 84 0.46 1.73 -7.29
N THR A 85 0.40 0.40 -7.28
CA THR A 85 -0.42 -0.40 -8.20
C THR A 85 -1.15 -1.50 -7.43
N VAL A 86 -2.32 -1.91 -7.96
CA VAL A 86 -3.08 -3.05 -7.41
C VAL A 86 -2.25 -4.32 -7.44
N ASP A 87 -1.52 -4.57 -8.54
CA ASP A 87 -0.71 -5.78 -8.68
C ASP A 87 0.36 -5.89 -7.59
N LEU A 88 1.00 -4.78 -7.22
CA LEU A 88 1.99 -4.75 -6.15
C LEU A 88 1.33 -4.96 -4.78
N TYR A 89 0.15 -4.40 -4.55
CA TYR A 89 -0.65 -4.68 -3.35
C TYR A 89 -1.02 -6.15 -3.24
N ILE A 90 -1.53 -6.76 -4.33
CA ILE A 90 -1.88 -8.18 -4.36
C ILE A 90 -0.65 -9.06 -4.14
N LYS A 91 0.49 -8.69 -4.71
CA LYS A 91 1.76 -9.38 -4.47
C LYS A 91 2.11 -9.37 -2.98
N HIS A 92 2.18 -8.20 -2.35
CA HIS A 92 2.50 -8.09 -0.92
C HIS A 92 1.47 -8.80 -0.04
N LEU A 93 0.19 -8.76 -0.43
CA LEU A 93 -0.88 -9.48 0.25
C LEU A 93 -0.61 -11.00 0.23
N CYS A 94 -0.27 -11.55 -0.94
CA CYS A 94 0.11 -12.95 -1.08
C CYS A 94 1.37 -13.29 -0.26
N ASP A 95 2.41 -12.45 -0.31
CA ASP A 95 3.65 -12.66 0.45
C ASP A 95 3.35 -12.79 1.97
N ILE A 96 2.47 -11.94 2.51
CA ILE A 96 2.03 -12.03 3.91
C ILE A 96 1.30 -13.35 4.19
N PHE A 97 0.44 -13.80 3.27
CA PHE A 97 -0.33 -15.02 3.48
C PHE A 97 0.48 -16.30 3.26
N ASP A 98 1.53 -16.26 2.48
CA ASP A 98 2.51 -17.34 2.40
C ASP A 98 3.20 -17.54 3.76
N GLU A 99 3.61 -16.45 4.41
CA GLU A 99 4.14 -16.53 5.78
C GLU A 99 3.07 -16.98 6.80
N ALA A 100 1.82 -16.54 6.64
CA ALA A 100 0.73 -17.00 7.48
C ALA A 100 0.45 -18.50 7.31
N LYS A 101 0.61 -19.03 6.10
CA LYS A 101 0.42 -20.45 5.80
C LYS A 101 1.46 -21.31 6.51
N GLU A 102 2.73 -20.90 6.54
CA GLU A 102 3.81 -21.66 7.20
C GLU A 102 3.59 -21.82 8.71
N VAL A 103 2.86 -20.91 9.36
CA VAL A 103 2.57 -20.98 10.80
C VAL A 103 1.22 -21.61 11.12
N LEU A 104 0.36 -21.82 10.12
CA LEU A 104 -0.90 -22.52 10.32
C LEU A 104 -0.64 -24.02 10.45
N ARG A 105 -1.45 -24.67 11.29
CA ARG A 105 -1.51 -26.13 11.31
C ARG A 105 -1.95 -26.66 9.94
N ASP A 106 -1.62 -27.91 9.65
CA ASP A 106 -2.04 -28.60 8.43
C ASP A 106 -3.57 -28.59 8.23
N ASP A 107 -4.35 -28.58 9.31
CA ASP A 107 -5.82 -28.50 9.33
C ASP A 107 -6.36 -27.08 9.60
N GLY A 108 -5.47 -26.09 9.63
CA GLY A 108 -5.80 -24.69 9.88
C GLY A 108 -6.58 -24.07 8.72
N THR A 109 -7.54 -23.21 9.05
CA THR A 109 -8.28 -22.42 8.05
C THR A 109 -7.94 -20.94 8.19
N CYS A 110 -7.74 -20.25 7.05
CA CYS A 110 -7.57 -18.81 6.97
C CYS A 110 -8.77 -18.17 6.26
N TRP A 111 -9.34 -17.12 6.85
CA TRP A 111 -10.40 -16.32 6.26
C TRP A 111 -9.92 -14.88 6.06
N VAL A 112 -10.07 -14.38 4.85
CA VAL A 112 -9.63 -13.04 4.44
C VAL A 112 -10.84 -12.24 3.98
N ASN A 113 -11.08 -11.10 4.61
CA ASN A 113 -12.13 -10.16 4.21
C ASN A 113 -11.53 -9.02 3.39
N ILE A 114 -11.95 -8.87 2.13
CA ILE A 114 -11.45 -7.86 1.18
C ILE A 114 -12.60 -7.29 0.33
N GLY A 115 -12.41 -6.09 -0.21
CA GLY A 115 -13.41 -5.32 -0.95
C GLY A 115 -12.76 -4.22 -1.79
N ASP A 116 -13.53 -3.60 -2.69
CA ASP A 116 -13.05 -2.78 -3.80
C ASP A 116 -13.59 -1.32 -3.81
N THR A 117 -14.13 -0.86 -2.68
CA THR A 117 -14.88 0.41 -2.55
C THR A 117 -14.15 1.65 -3.09
#